data_AF-A0A1G2L6R0-F1
#
_entry.id   AF-A0A1G2L6R0-F1
#
_cell.length_a   1.000
_cell.length_b   1.000
_cell.length_c   1.000
_cell.angle_alpha   90.00
_cell.angle_beta   90.00
_cell.angle_gamma   90.00
#
_symmetry.space_group_name_H-M   'P 1'
#
loop_
_entity.id
_entity.type
_entity.pdbx_description
1 polymer ?
#
loop_
_entity_poly.entity_id
_entity_poly.type
_entity_poly.pdbx_seq_one_letter_code
_entity_poly.pdbx_strand_id
1 'polypeptide(L)'
;MDIITLWNFCETNGLTQFVSVDRNAAYQYARELKKKGKRVEHWHFPGVHPKDDCAFAALSLVSSAVNFCFPIFDNPSDKYTVENSEDPSRPFRGAIAMQRCFYRQFGNNPVTARTLAPHFAAFSKTAEFFRGANIIPLLEHRHWIMQEVIEVLDERFYGNPMHVYEEAQWNAPRLVDLLVQEFPQAFGDDMGLLPNSPFIHRER
;
A
#
# COMPACT_ATOMS: atom_id res chain seq x y z
N MET A 1 -6.19 18.64 -2.21
CA MET A 1 -4.76 19.00 -1.98
C MET A 1 -3.96 17.86 -2.54
N ASP A 2 -3.09 18.10 -3.52
CA ASP A 2 -2.25 17.02 -4.07
C ASP A 2 -1.19 16.56 -3.05
N ILE A 3 -0.59 15.41 -3.33
CA ILE A 3 0.33 14.73 -2.43
C ILE A 3 1.61 15.54 -2.16
N ILE A 4 2.04 16.38 -3.11
CA ILE A 4 3.23 17.24 -2.98
C ILE A 4 2.92 18.44 -2.11
N THR A 5 1.80 19.11 -2.33
CA THR A 5 1.34 20.22 -1.50
C THR A 5 1.23 19.77 -0.04
N LEU A 6 0.72 18.57 0.17
CA LEU A 6 0.65 17.95 1.49
C LEU A 6 2.03 17.62 2.07
N TRP A 7 2.94 17.06 1.26
CA TRP A 7 4.32 16.79 1.68
C TRP A 7 5.04 18.09 2.10
N ASN A 8 4.96 19.12 1.27
CA ASN A 8 5.54 20.43 1.53
C ASN A 8 4.93 21.07 2.79
N PHE A 9 3.63 20.89 3.01
CA PHE A 9 2.99 21.30 4.26
C PHE A 9 3.60 20.58 5.46
N CYS A 10 3.78 19.26 5.39
CA CYS A 10 4.37 18.48 6.47
C CYS A 10 5.81 18.92 6.76
N GLU A 11 6.62 19.16 5.72
CA GLU A 11 7.98 19.67 5.84
C GLU A 11 8.04 21.06 6.47
N THR A 12 7.24 22.01 5.94
CA THR A 12 7.19 23.40 6.41
C THR A 12 6.78 23.48 7.89
N ASN A 13 5.90 22.59 8.33
CA ASN A 13 5.40 22.57 9.71
C ASN A 13 6.20 21.64 10.65
N GLY A 14 7.34 21.09 10.19
CA GLY A 14 8.19 20.22 11.02
C GLY A 14 7.50 18.91 11.44
N LEU A 15 6.51 18.46 10.68
CA LEU A 15 5.80 17.19 10.90
C LEU A 15 6.58 15.99 10.33
N THR A 16 7.64 16.25 9.55
CA THR A 16 8.58 15.25 9.04
C THR A 16 9.92 15.33 9.75
N GLN A 17 10.51 14.16 10.00
CA GLN A 17 11.89 14.05 10.44
C GLN A 17 12.70 13.40 9.31
N PHE A 18 13.64 14.15 8.75
CA PHE A 18 14.59 13.58 7.79
C PHE A 18 15.53 12.63 8.52
N VAL A 19 15.58 11.39 8.04
CA VAL A 19 16.54 10.39 8.49
C VAL A 19 17.66 10.26 7.47
N SER A 20 18.89 10.14 7.94
CA SER A 20 20.04 9.86 7.10
C SER A 20 20.44 8.39 7.20
N VAL A 21 20.92 7.83 6.10
CA VAL A 21 21.51 6.49 6.10
C VAL A 21 22.98 6.61 6.48
N ASP A 22 23.36 6.03 7.62
CA ASP A 22 24.76 5.84 7.97
C ASP A 22 25.38 4.81 7.02
N ARG A 23 26.22 5.28 6.10
CA ARG A 23 26.90 4.44 5.09
C ARG A 23 27.79 3.38 5.71
N ASN A 24 28.46 3.70 6.82
CA ASN A 24 29.33 2.74 7.50
C ASN A 24 28.49 1.65 8.16
N ALA A 25 27.41 2.01 8.86
CA ALA A 25 26.49 1.05 9.44
C ALA A 25 25.85 0.16 8.37
N ALA A 26 25.41 0.72 7.24
CA ALA A 26 24.86 -0.02 6.11
C ALA A 26 25.89 -1.01 5.52
N TYR A 27 27.15 -0.59 5.38
CA TYR A 27 28.23 -1.46 4.91
C TYR A 27 28.52 -2.60 5.90
N GLN A 28 28.59 -2.32 7.20
CA GLN A 28 28.77 -3.37 8.21
C GLN A 28 27.60 -4.35 8.22
N TYR A 29 26.36 -3.85 8.15
CA TYR A 29 25.16 -4.67 8.05
C TYR A 29 25.20 -5.59 6.83
N ALA A 30 25.59 -5.07 5.65
CA ALA A 30 25.75 -5.87 4.43
C ALA A 30 26.82 -6.97 4.58
N ARG A 31 27.95 -6.67 5.24
CA ARG A 31 28.99 -7.68 5.55
C ARG A 31 28.47 -8.76 6.50
N GLU A 32 27.74 -8.37 7.54
CA GLU A 32 27.16 -9.30 8.49
C GLU A 32 26.08 -10.18 7.85
N LEU A 33 25.22 -9.63 6.99
CA LEU A 33 24.27 -10.40 6.18
C LEU A 33 24.97 -11.42 5.27
N LYS A 34 26.09 -11.03 4.64
CA LYS A 34 26.88 -11.93 3.80
C LYS A 34 27.46 -13.10 4.62
N LYS A 35 27.92 -12.86 5.85
CA LYS A 35 28.46 -13.89 6.75
C LYS A 35 27.40 -14.83 7.30
N LYS A 36 26.24 -14.30 7.73
CA LYS A 36 25.17 -15.05 8.39
C LYS A 36 24.37 -15.94 7.43
N GLY A 37 24.55 -15.76 6.13
CA GLY A 37 23.69 -16.34 5.11
C GLY A 37 22.36 -15.61 5.06
N LYS A 38 21.89 -15.29 3.84
CA LYS A 38 20.59 -14.65 3.67
C LYS A 38 19.51 -15.66 4.00
N ARG A 39 18.76 -15.43 5.08
CA ARG A 39 17.50 -16.14 5.32
C ARG A 39 16.38 -15.28 4.75
N VAL A 40 15.54 -15.88 3.93
CA VAL A 40 14.28 -15.26 3.52
C VAL A 40 13.35 -15.42 4.71
N GLU A 41 13.12 -14.33 5.44
CA GLU A 41 12.10 -14.31 6.49
C GLU A 41 10.74 -14.62 5.86
N HIS A 42 9.87 -15.29 6.61
CA HIS A 42 8.51 -15.55 6.14
C HIS A 42 7.67 -14.29 6.39
N TRP A 43 7.20 -13.62 5.34
CA TRP A 43 6.44 -12.37 5.43
C TRP A 43 4.97 -12.58 5.84
N HIS A 44 4.67 -13.71 6.49
CA HIS A 44 3.31 -14.05 6.89
C HIS A 44 3.06 -13.55 8.30
N PHE A 45 2.18 -12.57 8.43
CA PHE A 45 1.74 -12.05 9.71
C PHE A 45 0.36 -12.63 10.01
N PRO A 46 0.22 -13.51 11.02
CA PRO A 46 -1.07 -14.07 11.41
C PRO A 46 -2.10 -12.97 11.66
N GLY A 47 -3.30 -13.16 11.12
CA GLY A 47 -4.39 -12.18 11.21
C GLY A 47 -4.27 -10.99 10.25
N VAL A 48 -3.20 -10.91 9.44
CA VAL A 48 -2.96 -9.81 8.48
C VAL A 48 -2.82 -10.34 7.06
N HIS A 49 -2.23 -11.53 6.89
CA HIS A 49 -1.96 -12.11 5.58
C HIS A 49 -2.69 -13.46 5.37
N PRO A 50 -3.28 -13.70 4.18
CA PRO A 50 -3.79 -15.01 3.77
C PRO A 50 -2.70 -16.08 3.86
N LYS A 51 -3.08 -17.30 4.22
CA LYS A 51 -2.16 -18.46 4.20
C LYS A 51 -1.95 -19.02 2.80
N ASP A 52 -2.92 -18.83 1.91
CA ASP A 52 -2.84 -19.22 0.52
C ASP A 52 -1.99 -18.22 -0.27
N ASP A 53 -1.04 -18.73 -1.07
CA ASP A 53 -0.06 -17.89 -1.78
C ASP A 53 -0.72 -17.01 -2.86
N CYS A 54 -1.74 -17.52 -3.56
CA CYS A 54 -2.46 -16.75 -4.57
C CYS A 54 -3.31 -15.64 -3.92
N ALA A 55 -4.02 -15.96 -2.84
CA ALA A 55 -4.76 -14.96 -2.08
C ALA A 55 -3.81 -13.92 -1.46
N PHE A 56 -2.65 -14.35 -0.97
CA PHE A 56 -1.62 -13.47 -0.44
C PHE A 56 -1.06 -12.53 -1.51
N ALA A 57 -0.73 -13.03 -2.70
CA ALA A 57 -0.24 -12.21 -3.81
C ALA A 57 -1.31 -11.20 -4.27
N ALA A 58 -2.55 -11.65 -4.48
CA ALA A 58 -3.64 -10.77 -4.86
C ALA A 58 -3.90 -9.66 -3.81
N LEU A 59 -3.86 -10.02 -2.52
CA LEU A 59 -3.98 -9.05 -1.44
C LEU A 59 -2.79 -8.08 -1.42
N SER A 60 -1.57 -8.57 -1.65
CA SER A 60 -0.35 -7.77 -1.61
C SER A 60 -0.37 -6.68 -2.66
N LEU A 61 -0.82 -6.97 -3.89
CA LEU A 61 -0.98 -5.97 -4.94
C LEU A 61 -1.95 -4.87 -4.52
N VAL A 62 -3.17 -5.25 -4.13
CA VAL A 62 -4.24 -4.29 -3.82
C VAL A 62 -3.92 -3.47 -2.57
N SER A 63 -3.38 -4.10 -1.53
CA SER A 63 -3.00 -3.37 -0.30
C SER A 63 -1.81 -2.44 -0.50
N SER A 64 -0.89 -2.77 -1.42
CA SER A 64 0.22 -1.87 -1.79
C SER A 64 -0.26 -0.62 -2.52
N ALA A 65 -1.32 -0.75 -3.34
CA ALA A 65 -1.89 0.37 -4.07
C ALA A 65 -2.40 1.50 -3.16
N VAL A 66 -2.83 1.19 -1.93
CA VAL A 66 -3.36 2.16 -0.94
C VAL A 66 -2.38 3.28 -0.59
N ASN A 67 -1.10 3.13 -0.91
CA ASN A 67 -0.05 4.14 -0.72
C ASN A 67 -0.03 4.75 0.70
N PHE A 68 0.24 3.91 1.70
CA PHE A 68 0.17 4.28 3.11
C PHE A 68 1.53 4.76 3.65
N CYS A 69 1.86 6.04 3.47
CA CYS A 69 3.12 6.64 3.96
C CYS A 69 2.96 7.96 4.75
N PHE A 70 1.73 8.37 5.10
CA PHE A 70 1.46 9.66 5.75
C PHE A 70 1.29 9.56 7.27
N PRO A 71 1.73 10.59 8.03
CA PRO A 71 1.46 10.70 9.46
C PRO A 71 -0.03 10.99 9.71
N ILE A 72 -0.48 10.81 10.96
CA ILE A 72 -1.76 11.35 11.40
C ILE A 72 -1.58 12.85 11.62
N PHE A 73 -2.25 13.69 10.83
CA PHE A 73 -2.01 15.14 10.86
C PHE A 73 -2.29 15.79 12.22
N ASP A 74 -3.33 15.34 12.92
CA ASP A 74 -3.68 15.86 14.25
C ASP A 74 -2.70 15.42 15.35
N ASN A 75 -2.02 14.29 15.15
CA ASN A 75 -0.98 13.80 16.06
C ASN A 75 0.08 13.00 15.27
N PRO A 76 1.10 13.65 14.70
CA PRO A 76 2.10 13.00 13.85
C PRO A 76 2.92 11.90 14.54
N SER A 77 2.94 11.89 15.87
CA SER A 77 3.60 10.85 16.66
C SER A 77 2.79 9.54 16.76
N ASP A 78 1.48 9.61 16.48
CA ASP A 78 0.60 8.45 16.47
C ASP A 78 0.66 7.67 15.16
N LYS A 79 0.20 6.42 15.22
CA LYS A 79 0.06 5.53 14.08
C LYS A 79 -1.39 5.14 13.90
N TYR A 80 -1.79 4.97 12.64
CA TYR A 80 -3.08 4.35 12.34
C TYR A 80 -3.15 2.97 13.02
N THR A 81 -4.22 2.72 13.76
CA THR A 81 -4.31 1.59 14.69
C THR A 81 -5.61 0.83 14.48
N VAL A 82 -5.53 -0.50 14.44
CA VAL A 82 -6.70 -1.39 14.38
C VAL A 82 -6.61 -2.39 15.52
N GLU A 83 -7.72 -2.58 16.22
CA GLU A 83 -7.81 -3.52 17.34
C GLU A 83 -7.48 -4.95 16.89
N ASN A 84 -6.80 -5.67 17.77
CA ASN A 84 -6.55 -7.09 17.60
C ASN A 84 -7.53 -7.87 18.47
N SER A 85 -8.47 -8.56 17.84
CA SER A 85 -9.49 -9.36 18.52
C SER A 85 -8.93 -10.56 19.27
N GLU A 86 -7.76 -11.06 18.87
CA GLU A 86 -7.11 -12.22 19.51
C GLU A 86 -6.25 -11.80 20.71
N ASP A 87 -5.65 -10.61 20.65
CA ASP A 87 -4.88 -10.02 21.75
C ASP A 87 -5.10 -8.50 21.81
N PRO A 88 -6.11 -8.04 22.59
CA PRO A 88 -6.43 -6.62 22.72
C PRO A 88 -5.27 -5.77 23.26
N SER A 89 -4.29 -6.38 23.96
CA SER A 89 -3.11 -5.65 24.46
C SER A 89 -2.10 -5.31 23.36
N ARG A 90 -2.23 -5.92 22.18
CA ARG A 90 -1.32 -5.78 21.04
C ARG A 90 -2.09 -5.42 19.76
N PRO A 91 -2.56 -4.17 19.63
CA PRO A 91 -3.24 -3.73 18.43
C PRO A 91 -2.28 -3.63 17.24
N PHE A 92 -2.81 -3.78 16.03
CA PHE A 92 -2.05 -3.57 14.79
C PHE A 92 -1.80 -2.08 14.58
N ARG A 93 -0.62 -1.73 14.05
CA ARG A 93 -0.22 -0.32 13.84
C ARG A 93 0.37 -0.09 12.45
N GLY A 94 0.17 1.11 11.90
CA GLY A 94 0.74 1.55 10.63
C GLY A 94 0.25 0.73 9.43
N ALA A 95 1.14 0.40 8.50
CA ALA A 95 0.81 -0.38 7.30
C ALA A 95 0.20 -1.76 7.64
N ILE A 96 0.63 -2.39 8.74
CA ILE A 96 0.06 -3.67 9.20
C ILE A 96 -1.41 -3.48 9.62
N ALA A 97 -1.76 -2.35 10.24
CA ALA A 97 -3.17 -2.03 10.57
C ALA A 97 -4.02 -1.83 9.32
N MET A 98 -3.46 -1.22 8.28
CA MET A 98 -4.11 -1.07 6.97
C MET A 98 -4.33 -2.44 6.32
N GLN A 99 -3.31 -3.31 6.24
CA GLN A 99 -3.44 -4.66 5.69
C GLN A 99 -4.43 -5.52 6.49
N ARG A 100 -4.46 -5.36 7.82
CA ARG A 100 -5.46 -6.00 8.68
C ARG A 100 -6.90 -5.66 8.28
N CYS A 101 -7.16 -4.45 7.76
CA CYS A 101 -8.51 -4.07 7.29
C CYS A 101 -8.96 -4.94 6.12
N PHE A 102 -8.05 -5.24 5.19
CA PHE A 102 -8.33 -6.17 4.09
C PHE A 102 -8.51 -7.59 4.57
N TYR A 103 -7.59 -8.11 5.38
CA TYR A 103 -7.71 -9.47 5.91
C TYR A 103 -8.98 -9.66 6.75
N ARG A 104 -9.42 -8.63 7.48
CA ARG A 104 -10.70 -8.66 8.20
C ARG A 104 -11.89 -8.93 7.29
N GLN A 105 -11.87 -8.44 6.05
CA GLN A 105 -12.98 -8.63 5.10
C GLN A 105 -12.83 -9.90 4.26
N PHE A 106 -11.61 -10.21 3.83
CA PHE A 106 -11.38 -11.28 2.84
C PHE A 106 -10.81 -12.56 3.46
N GLY A 107 -10.17 -12.48 4.62
CA GLY A 107 -9.55 -13.62 5.30
C GLY A 107 -8.53 -14.32 4.41
N ASN A 108 -8.76 -15.61 4.13
CA ASN A 108 -7.92 -16.40 3.23
C ASN A 108 -8.45 -16.45 1.79
N ASN A 109 -9.51 -15.71 1.47
CA ASN A 109 -10.08 -15.71 0.12
C ASN A 109 -9.30 -14.75 -0.79
N PRO A 110 -9.15 -15.10 -2.08
CA PRO A 110 -8.52 -14.20 -3.04
C PRO A 110 -9.35 -12.93 -3.23
N VAL A 111 -8.65 -11.81 -3.31
CA VAL A 111 -9.25 -10.50 -3.58
C VAL A 111 -9.42 -10.33 -5.10
N THR A 112 -10.59 -9.85 -5.51
CA THR A 112 -10.95 -9.53 -6.90
C THR A 112 -11.63 -8.17 -6.97
N ALA A 113 -11.72 -7.57 -8.16
CA ALA A 113 -12.47 -6.34 -8.39
C ALA A 113 -13.93 -6.48 -7.89
N ARG A 114 -14.58 -7.61 -8.21
CA ARG A 114 -15.95 -7.92 -7.76
C ARG A 114 -16.10 -7.94 -6.23
N THR A 115 -15.13 -8.52 -5.52
CA THR A 115 -15.19 -8.56 -4.04
C THR A 115 -14.79 -7.23 -3.40
N LEU A 116 -13.99 -6.41 -4.07
CA LEU A 116 -13.60 -5.08 -3.59
C LEU A 116 -14.72 -4.06 -3.76
N ALA A 117 -15.36 -4.04 -4.92
CA ALA A 117 -16.30 -3.00 -5.33
C ALA A 117 -17.35 -2.63 -4.25
N PRO A 118 -18.01 -3.57 -3.55
CA PRO A 118 -19.00 -3.23 -2.53
C PRO A 118 -18.45 -2.41 -1.35
N HIS A 119 -17.15 -2.56 -1.03
CA HIS A 119 -16.50 -1.85 0.07
C HIS A 119 -16.05 -0.45 -0.30
N PHE A 120 -15.97 -0.14 -1.59
CA PHE A 120 -15.50 1.15 -2.09
C PHE A 120 -16.53 1.87 -2.97
N ALA A 121 -17.74 1.33 -3.14
CA ALA A 121 -18.81 1.94 -3.92
C ALA A 121 -19.29 3.32 -3.41
N ALA A 122 -18.97 3.66 -2.16
CA ALA A 122 -19.26 4.97 -1.58
C ALA A 122 -18.19 5.33 -0.56
N PHE A 123 -17.94 6.63 -0.38
CA PHE A 123 -16.96 7.14 0.60
C PHE A 123 -17.22 6.63 2.02
N SER A 124 -18.50 6.56 2.44
CA SER A 124 -18.89 6.01 3.75
C SER A 124 -18.53 4.52 3.91
N LYS A 125 -18.59 3.75 2.83
CA LYS A 125 -18.18 2.33 2.83
C LYS A 125 -16.66 2.19 2.91
N THR A 126 -15.92 3.10 2.28
CA THR A 126 -14.46 3.16 2.42
C THR A 126 -14.05 3.52 3.86
N ALA A 127 -14.75 4.47 4.50
CA ALA A 127 -14.56 4.78 5.92
C ALA A 127 -14.82 3.56 6.80
N GLU A 128 -15.91 2.83 6.54
CA GLU A 128 -16.25 1.60 7.27
C GLU A 128 -15.19 0.50 7.06
N PHE A 129 -14.67 0.35 5.84
CA PHE A 129 -13.65 -0.62 5.49
C PHE A 129 -12.35 -0.37 6.26
N PHE A 130 -11.87 0.88 6.27
CA PHE A 130 -10.68 1.32 7.00
C PHE A 130 -11.00 1.78 8.44
N ARG A 131 -12.02 1.19 9.07
CA ARG A 131 -12.27 1.49 10.49
C ARG A 131 -11.14 0.96 11.37
N GLY A 132 -10.68 1.82 12.27
CA GLY A 132 -9.69 1.59 13.30
C GLY A 132 -9.97 2.46 14.53
N ALA A 133 -9.02 2.50 15.48
CA ALA A 133 -9.10 3.35 16.68
C ALA A 133 -8.99 4.85 16.34
N ASN A 134 -8.43 5.17 15.18
CA ASN A 134 -8.29 6.51 14.61
C ASN A 134 -8.53 6.46 13.10
N ILE A 135 -8.72 7.63 12.47
CA ILE A 135 -8.97 7.73 11.03
C ILE A 135 -7.67 7.52 10.26
N ILE A 136 -7.75 6.73 9.18
CA ILE A 136 -6.62 6.51 8.29
C ILE A 136 -6.27 7.83 7.54
N PRO A 137 -5.01 8.32 7.52
CA PRO A 137 -4.70 9.71 7.10
C PRO A 137 -4.85 9.96 5.60
N LEU A 138 -5.74 10.81 5.09
CA LEU A 138 -6.12 10.89 3.65
C LEU A 138 -7.10 9.79 3.18
N LEU A 139 -8.14 9.52 3.97
CA LEU A 139 -9.17 8.54 3.62
C LEU A 139 -9.80 8.78 2.24
N GLU A 140 -10.03 10.04 1.85
CA GLU A 140 -10.59 10.41 0.54
C GLU A 140 -9.68 10.03 -0.62
N HIS A 141 -8.38 10.32 -0.52
CA HIS A 141 -7.42 9.94 -1.54
C HIS A 141 -7.35 8.41 -1.71
N ARG A 142 -7.40 7.66 -0.59
CA ARG A 142 -7.48 6.19 -0.64
C ARG A 142 -8.75 5.68 -1.29
N HIS A 143 -9.88 6.38 -1.13
CA HIS A 143 -11.11 6.01 -1.81
C HIS A 143 -10.92 6.10 -3.33
N TRP A 144 -10.34 7.18 -3.84
CA TRP A 144 -10.06 7.34 -5.28
C TRP A 144 -9.07 6.32 -5.82
N ILE A 145 -7.95 6.09 -5.11
CA ILE A 145 -7.00 5.02 -5.44
C ILE A 145 -7.71 3.67 -5.58
N MET A 146 -8.58 3.32 -4.62
CA MET A 146 -9.27 2.03 -4.68
C MET A 146 -10.30 1.96 -5.80
N GLN A 147 -10.93 3.08 -6.17
CA GLN A 147 -11.78 3.15 -7.36
C GLN A 147 -10.99 2.86 -8.64
N GLU A 148 -9.83 3.50 -8.83
CA GLU A 148 -8.93 3.22 -9.95
C GLU A 148 -8.53 1.74 -9.99
N VAL A 149 -8.10 1.19 -8.85
CA VAL A 149 -7.71 -0.23 -8.77
C VAL A 149 -8.85 -1.16 -9.18
N ILE A 150 -10.08 -0.89 -8.74
CA ILE A 150 -11.25 -1.71 -9.09
C ILE A 150 -11.54 -1.62 -10.58
N GLU A 151 -11.59 -0.41 -11.15
CA GLU A 151 -11.88 -0.15 -12.57
C GLU A 151 -10.85 -0.80 -13.47
N VAL A 152 -9.56 -0.53 -13.25
CA VAL A 152 -8.46 -1.09 -14.05
C VAL A 152 -8.43 -2.61 -13.96
N LEU A 153 -8.63 -3.17 -12.76
CA LEU A 153 -8.68 -4.62 -12.62
C LEU A 153 -9.84 -5.22 -13.41
N ASP A 154 -11.04 -4.64 -13.33
CA ASP A 154 -12.23 -5.15 -14.03
C ASP A 154 -12.06 -5.09 -15.54
N GLU A 155 -11.59 -3.96 -16.07
CA GLU A 155 -11.52 -3.69 -17.51
C GLU A 155 -10.31 -4.34 -18.20
N ARG A 156 -9.12 -4.31 -17.57
CA ARG A 156 -7.86 -4.76 -18.20
C ARG A 156 -7.43 -6.15 -17.75
N PHE A 157 -7.73 -6.50 -16.50
CA PHE A 157 -7.24 -7.72 -15.85
C PHE A 157 -8.38 -8.68 -15.48
N TYR A 158 -9.55 -8.55 -16.10
CA TYR A 158 -10.71 -9.44 -15.92
C TYR A 158 -11.12 -9.63 -14.45
N GLY A 159 -10.95 -8.58 -13.66
CA GLY A 159 -11.25 -8.52 -12.23
C GLY A 159 -10.26 -9.25 -11.31
N ASN A 160 -9.16 -9.83 -11.82
CA ASN A 160 -8.24 -10.66 -11.07
C ASN A 160 -6.83 -10.04 -10.97
N PRO A 161 -6.36 -9.65 -9.77
CA PRO A 161 -5.00 -9.14 -9.56
C PRO A 161 -3.88 -10.08 -10.04
N MET A 162 -4.14 -11.39 -10.10
CA MET A 162 -3.14 -12.35 -10.59
C MET A 162 -2.74 -12.12 -12.04
N HIS A 163 -3.67 -11.63 -12.88
CA HIS A 163 -3.36 -11.35 -14.28
C HIS A 163 -2.34 -10.22 -14.45
N VAL A 164 -2.20 -9.31 -13.47
CA VAL A 164 -1.13 -8.29 -13.48
C VAL A 164 0.25 -8.95 -13.37
N TYR A 165 0.39 -9.95 -12.49
CA TYR A 165 1.63 -10.71 -12.36
C TYR A 165 1.94 -11.54 -13.60
N GLU A 166 0.90 -12.14 -14.20
CA GLU A 166 1.02 -12.94 -15.43
C GLU A 166 1.42 -12.08 -16.63
N GLU A 167 0.83 -10.89 -16.81
CA GLU A 167 1.18 -9.95 -17.87
C GLU A 167 2.61 -9.40 -17.70
N ALA A 168 3.03 -9.18 -16.45
CA ALA A 168 4.41 -8.88 -16.11
C ALA A 168 5.37 -10.09 -16.30
N GLN A 169 4.85 -11.26 -16.66
CA GLN A 169 5.59 -12.52 -16.79
C GLN A 169 6.40 -12.86 -15.55
N TRP A 170 5.85 -12.55 -14.37
CA TRP A 170 6.50 -12.76 -13.07
C TRP A 170 7.87 -12.07 -12.93
N ASN A 171 8.11 -11.02 -13.72
CA ASN A 171 9.35 -10.27 -13.73
C ASN A 171 9.17 -8.96 -12.94
N ALA A 172 9.94 -8.78 -11.86
CA ALA A 172 9.76 -7.65 -10.95
C ALA A 172 9.93 -6.26 -11.61
N PRO A 173 10.98 -5.99 -12.42
CA PRO A 173 11.06 -4.73 -13.17
C PRO A 173 9.83 -4.46 -14.04
N ARG A 174 9.40 -5.46 -14.83
CA ARG A 174 8.22 -5.31 -15.69
C ARG A 174 6.93 -5.13 -14.90
N LEU A 175 6.83 -5.76 -13.74
CA LEU A 175 5.69 -5.56 -12.84
C LEU A 175 5.63 -4.11 -12.36
N VAL A 176 6.77 -3.53 -11.96
CA VAL A 176 6.82 -2.13 -11.55
C VAL A 176 6.40 -1.20 -12.69
N ASP A 177 6.95 -1.40 -13.90
CA ASP A 177 6.58 -0.60 -15.07
C ASP A 177 5.07 -0.70 -15.37
N LEU A 178 4.51 -1.92 -15.31
CA LEU A 178 3.08 -2.16 -15.52
C LEU A 178 2.22 -1.49 -14.45
N LEU A 179 2.63 -1.55 -13.18
CA LEU A 179 1.92 -0.91 -12.08
C LEU A 179 1.86 0.62 -12.24
N VAL A 180 2.98 1.26 -12.58
CA VAL A 180 3.04 2.70 -12.82
C VAL A 180 2.18 3.10 -14.03
N GLN A 181 2.21 2.30 -15.10
CA GLN A 181 1.48 2.58 -16.33
C GLN A 181 -0.04 2.42 -16.18
N GLU A 182 -0.49 1.34 -15.55
CA GLU A 182 -1.91 0.98 -15.54
C GLU A 182 -2.63 1.52 -14.30
N PHE A 183 -1.92 1.81 -13.19
CA PHE A 183 -2.49 2.33 -11.94
C PHE A 183 -1.79 3.63 -11.51
N PRO A 184 -1.91 4.71 -12.31
CA PRO A 184 -1.13 5.93 -12.11
C PRO A 184 -1.45 6.66 -10.80
N GLN A 185 -2.68 6.65 -10.28
CA GLN A 185 -2.94 7.27 -8.96
C GLN A 185 -2.29 6.48 -7.82
N ALA A 186 -2.31 5.16 -7.92
CA ALA A 186 -1.73 4.30 -6.89
C ALA A 186 -0.19 4.29 -6.89
N PHE A 187 0.44 4.31 -8.07
CA PHE A 187 1.89 4.06 -8.22
C PHE A 187 2.67 5.12 -9.03
N GLY A 188 2.00 6.11 -9.64
CA GLY A 188 2.62 7.08 -10.53
C GLY A 188 2.33 8.56 -10.22
N ASP A 189 1.56 8.86 -9.18
CA ASP A 189 1.12 10.22 -8.84
C ASP A 189 2.31 11.14 -8.45
N ASP A 190 3.45 10.54 -8.08
CA ASP A 190 4.74 11.19 -7.83
C ASP A 190 5.62 11.32 -9.09
N MET A 191 5.43 10.45 -10.09
CA MET A 191 6.26 10.39 -11.31
C MET A 191 6.01 11.53 -12.30
N GLY A 192 4.81 12.11 -12.32
CA GLY A 192 4.48 13.27 -13.17
C GLY A 192 5.15 14.58 -12.75
N LEU A 193 5.80 14.57 -11.58
CA LEU A 193 6.31 15.77 -10.91
C LEU A 193 7.83 15.72 -10.67
N LEU A 194 8.48 14.61 -11.05
CA LEU A 194 9.93 14.52 -11.12
C LEU A 194 10.44 15.22 -12.40
N PRO A 195 11.33 16.23 -12.29
CA PRO A 195 11.92 16.82 -13.46
C PRO A 195 12.69 15.74 -14.23
N ASN A 196 12.27 15.48 -15.48
CA ASN A 196 12.79 14.48 -16.43
C ASN A 196 12.21 13.04 -16.36
N SER A 197 11.01 12.83 -15.84
CA SER A 197 10.36 11.51 -15.95
C SER A 197 10.01 11.19 -17.42
N PRO A 198 10.47 10.06 -18.00
CA PRO A 198 10.21 9.70 -19.39
C PRO A 198 8.75 9.28 -19.67
N PHE A 199 7.88 9.28 -18.65
CA PHE A 199 6.50 8.79 -18.72
C PHE A 199 5.45 9.90 -18.92
N ILE A 200 5.86 11.16 -19.04
CA ILE A 200 4.95 12.31 -19.22
C ILE A 200 4.56 12.44 -20.70
N HIS A 201 3.64 11.61 -21.19
CA HIS A 201 2.78 11.95 -22.35
C HIS A 201 1.52 11.09 -22.35
N ARG A 202 0.50 11.51 -21.60
CA ARG A 202 -0.90 11.29 -21.99
C ARG A 202 -1.66 12.59 -21.80
N GLU A 203 -1.99 13.23 -22.92
CA GLU A 203 -2.93 14.34 -22.96
C GLU A 203 -4.29 13.81 -22.48
N ARG A 204 -4.94 14.55 -21.57
CA ARG A 204 -6.30 14.28 -21.09
C ARG A 204 -7.33 14.56 -22.16
#